data_AF-A0A3A5VQR0-F1
#
_entry.id   AF-A0A3A5VQR0-F1
#
_cell.length_a   1.000
_cell.length_b   1.000
_cell.length_c   1.000
_cell.angle_alpha   90.00
_cell.angle_beta   90.00
_cell.angle_gamma   90.00
#
_symmetry.space_group_name_H-M   'P 1'
#
loop_
_entity.id
_entity.type
_entity.pdbx_description
1 polymer ?
#
loop_
_entity_poly.entity_id
_entity_poly.type
_entity_poly.pdbx_seq_one_letter_code
_entity_poly.pdbx_strand_id
1 'polypeptide(L)'
;MTAKEGQAHDAMFAYLAHEKPRPGQIEMIHECTESLRSKGYHLAAAPTGIGKTAAALCAALEITQNSETKKHIFFLTSRQSQHRIVVDTVRRINQRRTGKEPITL
;
A
#
# COMPACT_ATOMS: atom_id res chain seq x y z
N MET A 1 23.86 0.20 -8.83
CA MET A 1 22.62 0.97 -8.57
C MET A 1 22.34 1.83 -9.78
N THR A 2 21.48 1.35 -10.68
CA THR A 2 21.13 2.08 -11.90
C THR A 2 19.97 3.03 -11.60
N ALA A 3 19.92 4.19 -12.25
CA ALA A 3 18.91 5.24 -12.01
C ALA A 3 17.44 4.76 -12.12
N LYS A 4 17.20 3.63 -12.79
CA LYS A 4 15.89 2.96 -12.90
C LYS A 4 15.42 2.30 -11.60
N GLU A 5 16.33 1.76 -10.80
CA GLU A 5 16.01 1.11 -9.51
C GLU A 5 15.57 2.15 -8.47
N GLY A 6 16.23 3.32 -8.45
CA GLY A 6 15.90 4.41 -7.52
C GLY A 6 14.51 5.03 -7.75
N GLN A 7 14.09 5.19 -9.00
CA GLN A 7 12.75 5.71 -9.33
C GLN A 7 11.63 4.69 -9.05
N ALA A 8 11.87 3.40 -9.29
CA ALA A 8 10.91 2.35 -8.98
C ALA A 8 10.72 2.19 -7.46
N HIS A 9 11.81 2.35 -6.69
CA HIS A 9 11.77 2.29 -5.23
C HIS A 9 10.94 3.44 -4.63
N ASP A 10 11.09 4.67 -5.13
CA ASP A 10 10.27 5.82 -4.69
C ASP A 10 8.80 5.71 -5.12
N ALA A 11 8.53 5.17 -6.32
CA ALA A 11 7.17 4.93 -6.80
C ALA A 11 6.42 3.94 -5.90
N MET A 12 7.08 2.87 -5.45
CA MET A 12 6.49 1.84 -4.60
C MET A 12 5.95 2.37 -3.27
N PHE A 13 6.46 3.51 -2.79
CA PHE A 13 6.03 4.17 -1.56
C PHE A 13 5.10 5.37 -1.79
N ALA A 14 4.65 5.60 -3.03
CA ALA A 14 3.81 6.74 -3.39
C ALA A 14 2.43 6.76 -2.69
N TYR A 15 2.04 5.64 -2.08
CA TYR A 15 0.78 5.47 -1.36
C TYR A 15 0.98 5.22 0.15
N LEU A 16 2.10 5.68 0.72
CA LEU A 16 2.32 5.65 2.16
C LEU A 16 1.42 6.64 2.90
N ALA A 17 0.75 6.15 3.94
CA ALA A 17 -0.10 6.95 4.84
C ALA A 17 0.69 7.78 5.87
N HIS A 18 2.01 7.61 5.94
CA HIS A 18 2.90 8.26 6.91
C HIS A 18 4.14 8.83 6.20
N GLU A 19 4.83 9.74 6.88
CA GLU A 19 6.01 10.41 6.32
C GLU A 19 7.14 9.46 5.97
N LYS A 20 7.41 8.50 6.87
CA LYS A 20 8.45 7.49 6.70
C LYS A 20 7.87 6.11 6.99
N PRO A 21 8.16 5.09 6.17
CA PRO A 21 7.75 3.73 6.46
C PRO A 21 8.57 3.18 7.64
N ARG A 22 7.95 2.35 8.48
CA ARG A 22 8.66 1.59 9.51
C ARG A 22 9.39 0.40 8.87
N PRO A 23 10.48 -0.13 9.45
CA PRO A 23 11.25 -1.23 8.85
C PRO A 23 10.38 -2.42 8.40
N GLY A 24 9.50 -2.93 9.26
CA GLY A 24 8.60 -4.05 8.90
C GLY A 24 7.51 -3.69 7.87
N GLN A 25 7.24 -2.41 7.62
CA GLN A 25 6.36 -2.00 6.51
C GLN A 25 7.09 -2.00 5.18
N ILE A 26 8.39 -1.66 5.16
CA ILE A 26 9.20 -1.63 3.94
C ILE A 26 9.22 -3.01 3.30
N GLU A 27 9.59 -4.03 4.09
CA GLU A 27 9.63 -5.43 3.67
C GLU A 27 8.25 -5.90 3.20
N MET A 28 7.21 -5.69 4.00
CA MET A 28 5.84 -6.09 3.65
C MET A 28 5.32 -5.41 2.38
N ILE A 29 5.62 -4.12 2.17
CA ILE A 29 5.22 -3.40 0.95
C ILE A 29 5.92 -4.00 -0.26
N HIS A 30 7.23 -4.22 -0.16
CA HIS A 30 8.02 -4.78 -1.25
C HIS A 30 7.52 -6.18 -1.64
N GLU A 31 7.48 -7.11 -0.68
CA GLU A 31 7.08 -8.50 -0.94
C GLU A 31 5.63 -8.62 -1.40
N CYS A 32 4.72 -7.81 -0.85
CA CYS A 32 3.33 -7.78 -1.29
C CYS A 32 3.22 -7.23 -2.71
N THR A 33 3.93 -6.15 -3.03
CA THR A 33 3.91 -5.55 -4.38
C THR A 33 4.42 -6.55 -5.42
N GLU A 34 5.57 -7.19 -5.17
CA GLU A 34 6.14 -8.17 -6.10
C GLU A 34 5.23 -9.39 -6.28
N SER A 35 4.65 -9.90 -5.20
CA SER A 35 3.68 -11.01 -5.27
C SER A 35 2.45 -10.63 -6.10
N LEU A 36 1.94 -9.41 -5.97
CA LEU A 36 0.80 -8.93 -6.75
C LEU A 36 1.16 -8.67 -8.23
N ARG A 37 2.37 -8.17 -8.52
CA ARG A 37 2.89 -8.03 -9.90
C ARG A 37 2.96 -9.38 -10.61
N SER A 38 3.38 -10.43 -9.88
CA SER A 38 3.45 -11.80 -10.40
C SER A 38 2.09 -12.53 -10.41
N LYS A 39 0.98 -11.85 -10.09
CA LYS A 39 -0.37 -12.43 -9.96
C LYS A 39 -0.44 -13.57 -8.92
N GLY A 40 0.43 -13.53 -7.91
CA GLY A 40 0.50 -14.49 -6.81
C GLY A 40 -0.16 -13.98 -5.52
N TYR A 41 0.23 -14.60 -4.41
CA TYR A 41 -0.28 -14.31 -3.07
C TYR A 41 0.87 -14.02 -2.12
N HIS A 42 0.69 -13.03 -1.24
CA HIS A 42 1.63 -12.74 -0.16
C HIS A 42 1.01 -13.14 1.18
N LEU A 43 1.65 -14.08 1.88
CA LEU A 43 1.26 -14.52 3.21
C LEU A 43 2.28 -14.04 4.24
N ALA A 44 1.87 -13.14 5.14
CA ALA A 44 2.76 -12.55 6.14
C ALA A 44 2.28 -12.81 7.57
N ALA A 45 3.18 -13.33 8.41
CA ALA A 45 3.01 -13.41 9.85
C ALA A 45 3.65 -12.19 10.53
N ALA A 46 2.96 -11.04 10.44
CA ALA A 46 3.47 -9.78 10.99
C ALA A 46 2.87 -9.46 12.37
N PRO A 47 3.67 -8.97 13.35
CA PRO A 47 3.18 -8.64 14.68
C PRO A 47 2.15 -7.49 14.65
N THR A 48 1.37 -7.35 15.72
CA THR A 48 0.45 -6.22 15.87
C THR A 48 1.23 -4.90 15.96
N GLY A 49 0.59 -3.79 15.56
CA GLY A 49 1.20 -2.46 15.68
C GLY A 49 2.23 -2.08 14.60
N ILE A 50 2.70 -2.99 13.75
CA ILE A 50 3.67 -2.63 12.68
C ILE A 50 3.08 -1.76 11.56
N GLY A 51 1.74 -1.72 11.46
CA GLY A 51 1.04 -1.01 10.39
C GLY A 51 0.75 -1.86 9.15
N LYS A 52 0.39 -3.14 9.33
CA LYS A 52 0.02 -4.09 8.26
C LYS A 52 -1.03 -3.53 7.29
N THR A 53 -2.06 -2.87 7.81
CA THR A 53 -3.13 -2.27 6.98
C THR A 53 -2.57 -1.22 6.04
N ALA A 54 -1.73 -0.30 6.54
CA ALA A 54 -1.12 0.72 5.71
C ALA A 54 -0.14 0.14 4.68
N ALA A 55 0.63 -0.88 5.06
CA ALA A 55 1.54 -1.58 4.17
C ALA A 55 0.81 -2.30 3.02
N ALA A 56 -0.18 -3.12 3.36
CA ALA A 56 -0.99 -3.85 2.36
C ALA A 56 -1.75 -2.90 1.42
N LEU A 57 -2.29 -1.80 1.95
CA LEU A 57 -3.01 -0.81 1.14
C LEU A 57 -2.05 -0.05 0.22
N CYS A 58 -0.84 0.29 0.68
CA CYS A 58 0.18 0.93 -0.15
C CYS A 58 0.53 0.05 -1.35
N ALA A 59 0.82 -1.23 -1.12
CA ALA A 59 1.12 -2.19 -2.18
C ALA A 59 -0.06 -2.39 -3.15
N ALA A 60 -1.27 -2.57 -2.63
CA ALA A 60 -2.46 -2.76 -3.46
C ALA A 60 -2.78 -1.51 -4.32
N LEU A 61 -2.65 -0.31 -3.76
CA LEU A 61 -2.86 0.94 -4.51
C LEU A 61 -1.80 1.11 -5.59
N GLU A 62 -0.53 0.82 -5.30
CA GLU A 62 0.53 0.86 -6.31
C GLU A 62 0.20 -0.04 -7.51
N ILE A 63 -0.31 -1.25 -7.26
CA ILE A 63 -0.69 -2.19 -8.32
C ILE A 63 -1.92 -1.73 -9.09
N THR A 64 -2.94 -1.20 -8.41
CA THR A 64 -4.18 -0.79 -9.09
C THR A 64 -4.03 0.49 -9.89
N GLN A 65 -3.20 1.43 -9.43
CA GLN A 65 -3.03 2.74 -10.04
C GLN A 65 -2.06 2.72 -11.23
N ASN A 66 -1.13 1.77 -11.25
CA ASN A 66 -0.16 1.60 -12.35
C ASN A 66 -0.51 0.43 -13.27
N SER A 67 -1.73 -0.09 -13.18
CA SER A 67 -2.21 -1.18 -14.05
C SER A 67 -2.88 -0.63 -15.29
N GLU A 68 -2.56 -1.19 -16.46
CA GLU A 68 -3.26 -0.92 -17.72
C GLU A 68 -4.74 -1.29 -17.65
N THR A 69 -5.06 -2.35 -16.89
CA THR A 69 -6.43 -2.78 -16.64
C THR A 69 -6.94 -2.29 -15.30
N LYS A 70 -8.20 -1.87 -15.24
CA LYS A 70 -8.84 -1.48 -13.99
C LYS A 70 -8.88 -2.67 -13.03
N LYS A 71 -8.34 -2.49 -11.83
CA LYS A 71 -8.37 -3.47 -10.73
C LYS A 71 -9.19 -2.94 -9.57
N HIS A 72 -9.83 -3.83 -8.82
CA HIS A 72 -10.59 -3.52 -7.62
C HIS A 72 -9.88 -4.04 -6.38
N ILE A 73 -9.85 -3.23 -5.32
CA ILE A 73 -9.30 -3.63 -4.02
C ILE A 73 -10.48 -4.06 -3.13
N PHE A 74 -10.46 -5.33 -2.70
CA PHE A 74 -11.38 -5.83 -1.69
C PHE A 74 -10.63 -5.97 -0.37
N PHE A 75 -11.05 -5.20 0.64
CA PHE A 75 -10.49 -5.27 1.98
C PHE A 75 -11.41 -6.08 2.90
N LEU A 76 -10.90 -7.16 3.46
CA LEU A 76 -11.65 -8.07 4.33
C LEU A 76 -11.10 -8.00 5.75
N THR A 77 -11.98 -7.82 6.73
CA THR A 77 -11.63 -7.85 8.16
C THR A 77 -12.76 -8.50 8.97
N SER A 78 -12.39 -9.16 10.07
CA SER A 78 -13.34 -9.78 10.99
C SER A 78 -14.05 -8.80 11.92
N ARG A 79 -13.61 -7.53 12.01
CA ARG A 79 -14.16 -6.56 12.97
C ARG A 79 -14.45 -5.21 12.33
N GLN A 80 -15.67 -4.69 12.57
CA GLN A 80 -16.11 -3.38 12.09
C GLN A 80 -15.17 -2.23 12.50
N SER A 81 -14.61 -2.26 13.71
CA SER A 81 -13.65 -1.25 14.18
C SER A 81 -12.40 -1.11 13.28
N GLN A 82 -12.05 -2.15 12.52
CA GLN A 82 -10.93 -2.14 11.60
C GLN A 82 -11.26 -1.50 10.25
N HIS A 83 -12.54 -1.39 9.86
CA HIS A 83 -12.94 -0.62 8.67
C HIS A 83 -12.57 0.85 8.82
N ARG A 84 -12.72 1.41 10.04
CA ARG A 84 -12.28 2.79 10.34
C ARG A 84 -10.80 2.98 10.05
N ILE A 85 -9.97 1.98 10.35
CA ILE A 85 -8.52 2.05 10.11
C ILE A 85 -8.24 2.22 8.62
N VAL A 86 -8.97 1.52 7.74
CA VAL A 86 -8.80 1.64 6.28
C VAL A 86 -9.19 3.03 5.80
N VAL A 87 -10.37 3.52 6.21
CA VAL A 87 -10.87 4.85 5.84
C VAL A 87 -9.88 5.95 6.26
N ASP A 88 -9.41 5.90 7.50
CA ASP A 88 -8.46 6.89 8.01
C ASP A 88 -7.08 6.76 7.34
N THR A 89 -6.68 5.57 6.92
CA THR A 89 -5.46 5.35 6.14
C THR A 89 -5.57 6.00 4.75
N VAL A 90 -6.67 5.79 4.02
CA VAL A 90 -6.90 6.42 2.70
C VAL A 90 -6.93 7.94 2.81
N ARG A 91 -7.60 8.48 3.84
CA ARG A 91 -7.60 9.93 4.09
C ARG A 91 -6.20 10.49 4.26
N ARG A 92 -5.33 9.82 5.03
CA ARG A 92 -3.94 10.23 5.22
C ARG A 92 -3.11 10.14 3.93
N ILE A 93 -3.36 9.12 3.11
CA ILE A 93 -2.72 9.00 1.79
C ILE A 93 -3.09 10.19 0.91
N ASN A 94 -4.37 10.55 0.83
CA ASN A 94 -4.83 11.70 0.03
C ASN A 94 -4.25 13.02 0.53
N GLN A 95 -4.18 13.22 1.85
CA GLN A 95 -3.55 14.42 2.44
C GLN A 95 -2.08 14.59 2.06
N ARG A 96 -1.37 13.48 1.83
CA ARG A 96 0.04 13.50 1.40
C ARG A 96 0.21 13.64 -0.11
N ARG A 97 -0.83 13.33 -0.88
CA ARG A 97 -0.84 13.37 -2.35
C ARG A 97 -1.54 14.64 -2.87
N THR A 98 -1.24 15.80 -2.29
CA THR A 98 -1.82 17.09 -2.68
C THR A 98 -1.61 17.35 -4.17
N GLY A 99 -2.67 17.75 -4.88
CA GLY A 99 -2.63 18.01 -6.32
C GLY A 99 -2.70 16.76 -7.21
N LYS A 100 -2.90 15.56 -6.63
CA LYS A 100 -3.21 14.33 -7.37
C LYS A 100 -4.69 13.98 -7.23
N GLU A 101 -5.19 13.18 -8.16
CA GLU A 101 -6.53 12.59 -8.05
C GLU A 101 -6.69 11.83 -6.73
N PRO A 102 -7.78 12.08 -5.98
CA PRO A 102 -8.00 11.47 -4.69
C PRO A 102 -8.32 9.98 -4.82
N ILE A 103 -7.74 9.16 -3.95
CA ILE A 103 -8.12 7.77 -3.78
C ILE A 103 -9.45 7.70 -3.02
N THR A 104 -10.44 7.04 -3.60
CA THR A 104 -11.74 6.80 -2.99
C THR A 104 -11.91 5.32 -2.64
N LEU A 105 -12.68 5.05 -1.59
CA LEU A 105 -13.07 3.70 -1.15
C LEU A 105 -14.45 3.33 -1.70
#